data_AF-A0A7Y8LIZ1-F1
#
_entry.id   AF-A0A7Y8LIZ1-F1
#
_cell.length_a   1.000
_cell.length_b   1.000
_cell.length_c   1.000
_cell.angle_alpha   90.00
_cell.angle_beta   90.00
_cell.angle_gamma   90.00
#
_symmetry.space_group_name_H-M   'P 1'
#
loop_
_entity.id
_entity.type
_entity.pdbx_description
1 polymer ?
#
loop_
_entity_poly.entity_id
_entity_poly.type
_entity_poly.pdbx_seq_one_letter_code
_entity_poly.pdbx_strand_id
1 'polypeptide(L)'
;MAAKFNYCKRLRLGALGLAAMTLAVAVTAWVSIRSISGELQATAGSTARQLELAGAMNADFHRMSADARGAQIALVINLLEKGSPREGQCSACHTAGMILEHRSRADAAAADLKSRIEELEALGVLDLAGLKDSLKAWKDGFGSYMELAGRSGSYEQAHDLITERVHPALLAGEKAAGAVSGRARRAMASARQSGSESARRSTVLLLCVAGAAAAACMLVFVLINRLTGQMTKVISRIRSSAAAVLSTTRKLASTSQGLSQGAVEQESAFRRTSEESESVVATAQSNKNEAMLAAGAVASAEQQTKGAREALDAVSAAMALIRQSSLEIKSVMALIDSIAFQTNLLALNASVEAARAGEAGMGFAVVAEEVRNLAHRCAEASQQTGGMIEQLLARTGEGADRLEKASRALGEIQRQSRDVRAFMDKLNSGCSSQVEGIARLNQALGGAGQATQQASRAADESAAEAEELAQTSHSLQDCVDSLGQMMGVCKR
;
A
#
# COMPACT_ATOMS: atom_id res chain seq x y z
N MET A 1 5.02 -1.35 -21.81
CA MET A 1 5.49 -2.73 -22.09
C MET A 1 6.94 -2.85 -22.58
N ALA A 2 7.63 -1.78 -23.02
CA ALA A 2 8.97 -1.88 -23.62
C ALA A 2 10.15 -2.14 -22.66
N ALA A 3 9.98 -2.00 -21.33
CA ALA A 3 11.08 -2.16 -20.37
C ALA A 3 11.34 -3.62 -19.91
N LYS A 4 10.36 -4.52 -20.06
CA LYS A 4 10.47 -5.93 -19.60
C LYS A 4 11.45 -6.77 -20.45
N PHE A 5 11.73 -6.37 -21.69
CA PHE A 5 12.58 -7.14 -22.61
C PHE A 5 14.09 -6.96 -22.37
N ASN A 6 14.51 -5.98 -21.55
CA ASN A 6 15.92 -5.69 -21.34
C ASN A 6 16.56 -6.46 -20.18
N TYR A 7 15.78 -7.05 -19.27
CA TYR A 7 16.33 -7.60 -18.02
C TYR A 7 16.85 -9.03 -18.17
N CYS A 8 16.06 -9.95 -18.76
CA CYS A 8 16.55 -11.27 -19.16
C CYS A 8 17.73 -11.15 -20.14
N LYS A 9 17.73 -10.13 -21.00
CA LYS A 9 18.86 -9.83 -21.89
C LYS A 9 20.12 -9.45 -21.10
N ARG A 10 20.01 -8.61 -20.06
CA ARG A 10 21.13 -8.22 -19.19
C ARG A 10 21.66 -9.36 -18.33
N LEU A 11 20.79 -10.22 -17.80
CA LEU A 11 21.20 -11.41 -17.03
C LEU A 11 21.87 -12.46 -17.93
N ARG A 12 21.33 -12.70 -19.14
CA ARG A 12 21.97 -13.55 -20.15
C ARG A 12 23.30 -12.96 -20.63
N LEU A 13 23.39 -11.64 -20.83
CA LEU A 13 24.64 -10.94 -21.14
C LEU A 13 25.66 -11.06 -20.01
N GLY A 14 25.23 -10.99 -18.74
CA GLY A 14 26.09 -11.21 -17.57
C GLY A 14 26.62 -12.64 -17.49
N ALA A 15 25.75 -13.64 -17.69
CA ALA A 15 26.16 -15.05 -17.71
C ALA A 15 27.09 -15.36 -18.90
N LEU A 16 26.80 -14.80 -20.08
CA LEU A 16 27.68 -14.89 -21.25
C LEU A 16 29.03 -14.19 -21.01
N GLY A 17 29.04 -13.04 -20.33
CA GLY A 17 30.26 -12.35 -19.94
C GLY A 17 31.11 -13.17 -18.97
N LEU A 18 30.48 -13.82 -17.99
CA LEU A 18 31.15 -14.68 -17.01
C LEU A 18 31.73 -15.94 -17.69
N ALA A 19 30.98 -16.55 -18.61
CA ALA A 19 31.45 -17.68 -19.41
C ALA A 19 32.58 -17.28 -20.38
N ALA A 20 32.52 -16.09 -20.99
CA ALA A 20 33.60 -15.57 -21.84
C ALA A 20 34.87 -15.29 -21.04
N MET A 21 34.74 -14.79 -19.80
CA MET A 21 35.87 -14.56 -18.91
C MET A 21 36.51 -15.85 -18.40
N THR A 22 35.73 -16.86 -18.01
CA THR A 22 36.29 -18.16 -17.64
C THR A 22 37.00 -18.83 -18.81
N LEU A 23 36.45 -18.70 -20.03
CA LEU A 23 37.11 -19.15 -21.25
C LEU A 23 38.42 -18.39 -21.52
N ALA A 24 38.44 -17.06 -21.33
CA ALA A 24 39.64 -16.25 -21.51
C ALA A 24 40.76 -16.62 -20.51
N VAL A 25 40.42 -16.86 -19.24
CA VAL A 25 41.36 -17.37 -18.23
C VAL A 25 41.90 -18.75 -18.62
N ALA A 26 41.02 -19.66 -19.07
CA ALA A 26 41.42 -21.00 -19.48
C ALA A 26 42.36 -20.98 -20.71
N VAL A 27 42.05 -20.16 -21.72
CA VAL A 27 42.86 -20.02 -22.94
C VAL A 27 44.23 -19.41 -22.64
N THR A 28 44.28 -18.36 -21.81
CA THR A 28 45.55 -17.71 -21.44
C THR A 28 46.44 -18.61 -20.57
N ALA A 29 45.85 -19.41 -19.67
CA ALA A 29 46.56 -20.44 -18.94
C ALA A 29 47.13 -21.52 -19.87
N TRP A 30 46.33 -22.00 -20.83
CA TRP A 30 46.75 -23.02 -21.79
C TRP A 30 47.90 -22.56 -22.71
N VAL A 31 47.81 -21.35 -23.27
CA VAL A 31 48.88 -20.76 -24.09
C VAL A 31 50.18 -20.61 -23.30
N SER A 32 50.08 -20.15 -22.05
CA SER A 32 51.24 -19.97 -21.16
C SER A 32 51.92 -21.30 -20.83
N ILE A 33 51.14 -22.33 -20.49
CA ILE A 33 51.67 -23.68 -20.22
C ILE A 33 52.36 -24.26 -21.45
N ARG A 34 51.76 -24.12 -22.64
CA ARG A 34 52.33 -24.63 -23.89
C ARG A 34 53.62 -23.92 -24.29
N SER A 35 53.68 -22.60 -24.13
CA SER A 35 54.87 -21.78 -24.41
C SER A 35 56.05 -22.19 -23.52
N ILE A 36 55.83 -22.25 -22.20
CA ILE A 36 56.87 -22.59 -21.23
C ILE A 36 57.32 -24.04 -21.44
N SER A 37 56.39 -24.98 -21.68
CA SER A 37 56.73 -26.39 -21.92
C SER A 37 57.59 -26.59 -23.17
N GLY A 38 57.33 -25.86 -24.24
CA GLY A 38 58.12 -25.96 -25.48
C GLY A 38 59.56 -25.46 -25.31
N GLU A 39 59.73 -24.30 -24.64
CA GLU A 39 61.07 -23.74 -24.36
C GLU A 39 61.85 -24.61 -23.37
N LEU A 40 61.18 -25.20 -22.37
CA LEU A 40 61.82 -26.10 -21.40
C LEU A 40 62.32 -27.39 -22.06
N GLN A 41 61.51 -28.01 -22.94
CA GLN A 41 61.89 -29.24 -23.66
C GLN A 41 63.11 -29.01 -24.59
N ALA A 42 63.13 -27.88 -25.30
CA ALA A 42 64.26 -27.52 -26.16
C ALA A 42 65.56 -27.26 -25.38
N THR A 43 65.45 -26.69 -24.17
CA THR A 43 66.62 -26.34 -23.34
C THR A 43 67.15 -27.54 -22.55
N ALA A 44 66.26 -28.37 -22.00
CA ALA A 44 66.60 -29.48 -21.12
C ALA A 44 67.09 -30.74 -21.87
N GLY A 45 66.63 -30.96 -23.11
CA GLY A 45 66.98 -32.16 -23.88
C GLY A 45 68.26 -32.00 -24.71
N SER A 46 68.18 -31.27 -25.81
CA SER A 46 69.25 -31.22 -26.83
C SER A 46 70.44 -30.38 -26.40
N THR A 47 70.21 -29.17 -25.88
CA THR A 47 71.29 -28.24 -25.54
C THR A 47 72.10 -28.71 -24.31
N ALA A 48 71.44 -29.39 -23.36
CA ALA A 48 72.10 -29.96 -22.18
C ALA A 48 72.99 -31.15 -22.56
N ARG A 49 72.48 -32.04 -23.40
CA ARG A 49 73.25 -33.18 -23.91
C ARG A 49 74.44 -32.74 -24.77
N GLN A 50 74.29 -31.71 -25.59
CA GLN A 50 75.40 -31.10 -26.35
C GLN A 50 76.51 -30.58 -25.43
N LEU A 51 76.16 -29.97 -24.29
CA LEU A 51 77.15 -29.46 -23.32
C LEU A 51 77.90 -30.58 -22.60
N GLU A 52 77.19 -31.64 -22.21
CA GLU A 52 77.77 -32.85 -21.60
C GLU A 52 78.79 -33.50 -22.54
N LEU A 53 78.40 -33.75 -23.80
CA LEU A 53 79.24 -34.35 -24.82
C LEU A 53 80.47 -33.49 -25.13
N ALA A 54 80.30 -32.19 -25.29
CA ALA A 54 81.42 -31.28 -25.52
C ALA A 54 82.43 -31.26 -24.37
N GLY A 55 81.96 -31.38 -23.12
CA GLY A 55 82.83 -31.51 -21.95
C GLY A 55 83.62 -32.83 -21.95
N ALA A 56 82.96 -33.94 -22.27
CA ALA A 56 83.59 -35.25 -22.34
C ALA A 56 84.64 -35.35 -23.48
N MET A 57 84.39 -34.71 -24.62
CA MET A 57 85.35 -34.67 -25.74
C MET A 57 86.66 -33.97 -25.39
N ASN A 58 86.59 -32.90 -24.59
CA ASN A 58 87.81 -32.23 -24.11
C ASN A 58 88.64 -33.17 -23.22
N ALA A 59 87.97 -34.01 -22.42
CA ALA A 59 88.65 -35.06 -21.66
C ALA A 59 89.22 -36.17 -22.57
N ASP A 60 88.57 -36.50 -23.68
CA ASP A 60 89.06 -37.49 -24.65
C ASP A 60 90.35 -37.04 -25.34
N PHE A 61 90.43 -35.77 -25.77
CA PHE A 61 91.67 -35.23 -26.33
C PHE A 61 92.84 -35.25 -25.34
N HIS A 62 92.59 -34.88 -24.08
CA HIS A 62 93.61 -34.97 -23.03
C HIS A 62 94.06 -36.43 -22.80
N ARG A 63 93.13 -37.39 -22.80
CA ARG A 63 93.45 -38.83 -22.70
C ARG A 63 94.29 -39.29 -23.90
N MET A 64 93.89 -38.97 -25.12
CA MET A 64 94.65 -39.27 -26.34
C MET A 64 96.06 -38.70 -26.29
N SER A 65 96.22 -37.44 -25.84
CA SER A 65 97.54 -36.83 -25.69
C SER A 65 98.40 -37.51 -24.64
N ALA A 66 97.82 -37.88 -23.50
CA ALA A 66 98.53 -38.51 -22.40
C ALA A 66 99.03 -39.92 -22.80
N ASP A 67 98.18 -40.73 -23.40
CA ASP A 67 98.54 -42.07 -23.83
C ASP A 67 99.45 -42.08 -25.06
N ALA A 68 99.30 -41.12 -26.00
CA ALA A 68 100.25 -40.96 -27.10
C ALA A 68 101.67 -40.63 -26.59
N ARG A 69 101.78 -39.73 -25.60
CA ARG A 69 103.06 -39.44 -24.93
C ARG A 69 103.59 -40.65 -24.15
N GLY A 70 102.71 -41.38 -23.48
CA GLY A 70 103.06 -42.63 -22.78
C GLY A 70 103.68 -43.66 -23.73
N ALA A 71 103.07 -43.87 -24.90
CA ALA A 71 103.60 -44.74 -25.94
C ALA A 71 104.94 -44.24 -26.50
N GLN A 72 105.09 -42.92 -26.68
CA GLN A 72 106.35 -42.31 -27.14
C GLN A 72 107.50 -42.53 -26.15
N ILE A 73 107.28 -42.20 -24.87
CA ILE A 73 108.28 -42.35 -23.82
C ILE A 73 108.68 -43.82 -23.68
N ALA A 74 107.68 -44.72 -23.68
CA ALA A 74 107.93 -46.15 -23.58
C ALA A 74 108.77 -46.69 -24.76
N LEU A 75 108.49 -46.23 -25.97
CA LEU A 75 109.27 -46.59 -27.16
C LEU A 75 110.72 -46.09 -27.09
N VAL A 76 110.93 -44.82 -26.72
CA VAL A 76 112.28 -44.22 -26.63
C VAL A 76 113.14 -45.00 -25.64
N ILE A 77 112.60 -45.28 -24.46
CA ILE A 77 113.31 -46.01 -23.41
C ILE A 77 113.62 -47.45 -23.86
N ASN A 78 112.67 -48.11 -24.55
CA ASN A 78 112.88 -49.45 -25.10
C ASN A 78 113.98 -49.49 -26.18
N LEU A 79 114.11 -48.45 -27.00
CA LEU A 79 115.15 -48.35 -28.02
C LEU A 79 116.56 -48.08 -27.45
N LEU A 80 116.65 -47.35 -26.34
CA LEU A 80 117.93 -46.99 -25.68
C LEU A 80 118.51 -48.16 -24.86
N GLU A 81 117.67 -48.95 -24.18
CA GLU A 81 118.10 -50.06 -23.31
C GLU A 81 117.96 -51.44 -24.01
N LYS A 82 118.69 -51.68 -25.11
CA LYS A 82 118.70 -52.97 -25.83
C LYS A 82 119.24 -54.12 -24.96
N GLY A 83 118.40 -54.72 -24.12
CA GLY A 83 118.73 -55.86 -23.26
C GLY A 83 117.54 -56.32 -22.40
N SER A 84 117.65 -57.51 -21.77
CA SER A 84 116.60 -58.06 -20.90
C SER A 84 116.30 -57.11 -19.72
N PRO A 85 115.01 -56.89 -19.38
CA PRO A 85 114.60 -55.94 -18.35
C PRO A 85 115.24 -56.28 -17.00
N ARG A 86 115.79 -55.27 -16.31
CA ARG A 86 116.34 -55.40 -14.95
C ARG A 86 115.47 -54.61 -13.96
N GLU A 87 115.11 -55.23 -12.85
CA GLU A 87 114.39 -54.58 -11.75
C GLU A 87 115.11 -53.31 -11.29
N GLY A 88 114.40 -52.18 -11.24
CA GLY A 88 114.94 -50.87 -10.83
C GLY A 88 115.46 -49.96 -11.95
N GLN A 89 115.41 -50.37 -13.22
CA GLN A 89 115.77 -49.54 -14.38
C GLN A 89 114.53 -49.11 -15.19
N CYS A 90 114.68 -48.07 -16.04
CA CYS A 90 113.58 -47.55 -16.85
C CYS A 90 113.01 -48.63 -17.81
N SER A 91 113.82 -49.59 -18.28
CA SER A 91 113.35 -50.75 -19.07
C SER A 91 112.32 -51.63 -18.36
N ALA A 92 112.27 -51.67 -17.03
CA ALA A 92 111.27 -52.46 -16.30
C ALA A 92 109.86 -51.88 -16.41
N CYS A 93 109.72 -50.55 -16.57
CA CYS A 93 108.44 -49.86 -16.69
C CYS A 93 108.06 -49.50 -18.15
N HIS A 94 108.98 -49.68 -19.10
CA HIS A 94 108.83 -49.28 -20.49
C HIS A 94 109.13 -50.44 -21.45
N THR A 95 108.35 -51.52 -21.28
CA THR A 95 108.44 -52.74 -22.10
C THR A 95 107.66 -52.60 -23.41
N ALA A 96 107.93 -53.49 -24.37
CA ALA A 96 107.15 -53.60 -25.60
C ALA A 96 105.63 -53.80 -25.34
N GLY A 97 105.28 -54.47 -24.24
CA GLY A 97 103.88 -54.63 -23.80
C GLY A 97 103.24 -53.30 -23.39
N MET A 98 103.95 -52.45 -22.65
CA MET A 98 103.46 -51.14 -22.21
C MET A 98 103.27 -50.16 -23.38
N ILE A 99 104.09 -50.26 -24.43
CA ILE A 99 103.91 -49.49 -25.67
C ILE A 99 102.57 -49.84 -26.33
N LEU A 100 102.25 -51.13 -26.45
CA LEU A 100 100.99 -51.60 -27.00
C LEU A 100 99.80 -51.24 -26.11
N GLU A 101 99.99 -51.22 -24.79
CA GLU A 101 98.94 -50.82 -23.84
C GLU A 101 98.60 -49.33 -23.95
N HIS A 102 99.60 -48.46 -23.97
CA HIS A 102 99.39 -47.03 -24.22
C HIS A 102 98.80 -46.75 -25.60
N ARG A 103 99.26 -47.47 -26.64
CA ARG A 103 98.65 -47.38 -27.97
C ARG A 103 97.17 -47.77 -27.94
N SER A 104 96.85 -48.90 -27.30
CA SER A 104 95.46 -49.38 -27.17
C SER A 104 94.58 -48.39 -26.43
N ARG A 105 95.06 -47.78 -25.34
CA ARG A 105 94.33 -46.72 -24.62
C ARG A 105 94.14 -45.46 -25.45
N ALA A 106 95.16 -45.03 -26.19
CA ALA A 106 95.07 -43.88 -27.09
C ALA A 106 94.05 -44.11 -28.21
N ASP A 107 94.06 -45.30 -28.82
CA ASP A 107 93.10 -45.70 -29.85
C ASP A 107 91.67 -45.81 -29.29
N ALA A 108 91.52 -46.29 -28.04
CA ALA A 108 90.22 -46.32 -27.36
C ALA A 108 89.68 -44.91 -27.09
N ALA A 109 90.52 -43.98 -26.60
CA ALA A 109 90.13 -42.59 -26.39
C ALA A 109 89.75 -41.88 -27.72
N ALA A 110 90.45 -42.20 -28.81
CA ALA A 110 90.12 -41.72 -30.16
C ALA A 110 88.78 -42.30 -30.68
N ALA A 111 88.47 -43.56 -30.35
CA ALA A 111 87.19 -44.17 -30.68
C ALA A 111 86.02 -43.57 -29.87
N ASP A 112 86.22 -43.33 -28.57
CA ASP A 112 85.26 -42.61 -27.72
C ASP A 112 84.98 -41.20 -28.27
N LEU A 113 86.04 -40.46 -28.62
CA LEU A 113 85.92 -39.14 -29.22
C LEU A 113 85.14 -39.19 -30.54
N LYS A 114 85.41 -40.18 -31.39
CA LYS A 114 84.67 -40.39 -32.65
C LYS A 114 83.16 -40.57 -32.39
N SER A 115 82.81 -41.45 -31.45
CA SER A 115 81.42 -41.74 -31.09
C SER A 115 80.70 -40.48 -30.59
N ARG A 116 81.37 -39.65 -29.77
CA ARG A 116 80.80 -38.37 -29.31
C ARG A 116 80.63 -37.34 -30.42
N ILE A 117 81.55 -37.29 -31.38
CA ILE A 117 81.42 -36.43 -32.57
C ILE A 117 80.19 -36.87 -33.39
N GLU A 118 79.98 -38.17 -33.57
CA GLU A 118 78.80 -38.71 -34.26
C GLU A 118 77.49 -38.42 -33.48
N GLU A 119 77.51 -38.51 -32.15
CA GLU A 119 76.36 -38.15 -31.30
C GLU A 119 76.03 -36.65 -31.38
N LEU A 120 77.04 -35.77 -31.41
CA LEU A 120 76.83 -34.33 -31.62
C LEU A 120 76.28 -34.00 -33.01
N GLU A 121 76.68 -34.75 -34.04
CA GLU A 121 76.16 -34.61 -35.40
C GLU A 121 74.68 -35.03 -35.46
N ALA A 122 74.32 -36.12 -34.78
CA ALA A 122 72.92 -36.55 -34.64
C ALA A 122 72.07 -35.52 -33.88
N LEU A 123 72.67 -34.77 -32.95
CA LEU A 123 72.04 -33.64 -32.26
C LEU A 123 72.02 -32.34 -33.08
N GLY A 124 72.43 -32.39 -34.36
CA GLY A 124 72.33 -31.27 -35.30
C GLY A 124 73.40 -30.19 -35.16
N VAL A 125 74.55 -30.49 -34.54
CA VAL A 125 75.67 -29.53 -34.45
C VAL A 125 76.41 -29.47 -35.79
N LEU A 126 76.28 -28.35 -36.51
CA LEU A 126 76.70 -28.23 -37.92
C LEU A 126 78.21 -28.00 -38.15
N ASP A 127 78.99 -27.72 -37.11
CA ASP A 127 80.38 -27.30 -37.24
C ASP A 127 81.31 -28.16 -36.37
N LEU A 128 81.45 -29.40 -36.83
CA LEU A 128 82.29 -30.46 -36.25
C LEU A 128 83.50 -30.78 -37.15
N ALA A 129 83.66 -30.06 -38.27
CA ALA A 129 84.72 -30.32 -39.26
C ALA A 129 86.11 -30.30 -38.61
N GLY A 130 86.42 -29.26 -37.82
CA GLY A 130 87.72 -29.17 -37.14
C GLY A 130 87.99 -30.31 -36.14
N LEU A 131 86.96 -30.91 -35.55
CA LEU A 131 87.08 -32.07 -34.67
C LEU A 131 87.34 -33.37 -35.45
N LYS A 132 86.60 -33.56 -36.55
CA LYS A 132 86.77 -34.70 -37.45
C LYS A 132 88.14 -34.68 -38.12
N ASP A 133 88.57 -33.51 -38.58
CA ASP A 133 89.87 -33.29 -39.22
C ASP A 133 91.02 -33.51 -38.24
N SER A 134 90.91 -32.98 -37.01
CA SER A 134 91.88 -33.22 -35.95
C SER A 134 92.00 -34.70 -35.60
N LEU A 135 90.88 -35.40 -35.38
CA LEU A 135 90.88 -36.82 -35.05
C LEU A 135 91.48 -37.67 -36.17
N LYS A 136 91.16 -37.35 -37.43
CA LYS A 136 91.73 -38.02 -38.60
C LYS A 136 93.23 -37.77 -38.70
N ALA A 137 93.65 -36.51 -38.62
CA ALA A 137 95.07 -36.14 -38.67
C ALA A 137 95.88 -36.79 -37.53
N TRP A 138 95.30 -36.88 -36.34
CA TRP A 138 95.90 -37.58 -35.22
C TRP A 138 96.01 -39.08 -35.48
N LYS A 139 94.95 -39.74 -35.95
CA LYS A 139 94.95 -41.19 -36.22
C LYS A 139 95.97 -41.56 -37.29
N ASP A 140 96.00 -40.79 -38.38
CA ASP A 140 96.94 -41.00 -39.47
C ASP A 140 98.39 -40.76 -38.98
N GLY A 141 98.62 -39.65 -38.27
CA GLY A 141 99.95 -39.29 -37.74
C GLY A 141 100.47 -40.26 -36.69
N PHE A 142 99.63 -40.64 -35.71
CA PHE A 142 100.00 -41.53 -34.61
C PHE A 142 100.15 -42.99 -35.08
N GLY A 143 99.31 -43.41 -36.03
CA GLY A 143 99.45 -44.71 -36.69
C GLY A 143 100.77 -44.83 -37.45
N SER A 144 101.10 -43.84 -38.29
CA SER A 144 102.39 -43.78 -39.00
C SER A 144 103.58 -43.69 -38.05
N TYR A 145 103.46 -42.92 -36.97
CA TYR A 145 104.47 -42.86 -35.91
C TYR A 145 104.76 -44.25 -35.35
N MET A 146 103.73 -44.99 -34.93
CA MET A 146 103.88 -46.33 -34.33
C MET A 146 104.49 -47.35 -35.29
N GLU A 147 104.30 -47.21 -36.59
CA GLU A 147 104.90 -48.10 -37.60
C GLU A 147 106.38 -47.79 -37.87
N LEU A 148 106.73 -46.51 -37.99
CA LEU A 148 108.12 -46.06 -38.22
C LEU A 148 108.99 -46.24 -36.99
N ALA A 149 108.44 -45.95 -35.82
CA ALA A 149 109.02 -46.17 -34.50
C ALA A 149 109.58 -47.58 -34.28
N GLY A 150 108.91 -48.60 -34.84
CA GLY A 150 109.30 -50.00 -34.69
C GLY A 150 110.45 -50.45 -35.59
N ARG A 151 110.88 -49.62 -36.55
CA ARG A 151 111.95 -49.96 -37.50
C ARG A 151 113.30 -49.44 -37.00
N SER A 152 114.31 -50.31 -36.94
CA SER A 152 115.66 -49.93 -36.49
C SER A 152 116.27 -48.87 -37.42
N GLY A 153 116.56 -47.68 -36.89
CA GLY A 153 117.23 -46.58 -37.60
C GLY A 153 116.32 -45.43 -38.09
N SER A 154 115.00 -45.50 -37.88
CA SER A 154 114.04 -44.47 -38.36
C SER A 154 113.51 -43.51 -37.28
N TYR A 155 114.24 -43.34 -36.17
CA TYR A 155 113.74 -42.58 -35.01
C TYR A 155 113.51 -41.08 -35.31
N GLU A 156 114.42 -40.43 -36.03
CA GLU A 156 114.31 -39.00 -36.37
C GLU A 156 113.05 -38.72 -37.21
N GLN A 157 112.81 -39.53 -38.24
CA GLN A 157 111.60 -39.46 -39.08
C GLN A 157 110.31 -39.73 -38.28
N ALA A 158 110.36 -40.63 -37.29
CA ALA A 158 109.23 -40.88 -36.40
C ALA A 158 108.99 -39.70 -35.44
N HIS A 159 110.05 -39.06 -34.92
CA HIS A 159 109.93 -37.91 -34.04
C HIS A 159 109.29 -36.70 -34.76
N ASP A 160 109.69 -36.43 -36.01
CA ASP A 160 109.10 -35.35 -36.83
C ASP A 160 107.59 -35.51 -37.02
N LEU A 161 107.11 -36.75 -37.19
CA LEU A 161 105.66 -37.04 -37.25
C LEU A 161 104.92 -36.63 -35.98
N ILE A 162 105.56 -36.73 -34.81
CA ILE A 162 104.95 -36.32 -33.55
C ILE A 162 104.89 -34.80 -33.44
N THR A 163 105.99 -34.11 -33.72
CA THR A 163 106.10 -32.66 -33.57
C THR A 163 105.32 -31.91 -34.65
N GLU A 164 105.30 -32.41 -35.89
CA GLU A 164 104.68 -31.73 -37.03
C GLU A 164 103.23 -32.14 -37.29
N ARG A 165 102.81 -33.36 -36.92
CA ARG A 165 101.42 -33.83 -37.16
C ARG A 165 100.64 -34.16 -35.90
N VAL A 166 101.14 -35.05 -35.05
CA VAL A 166 100.34 -35.60 -33.93
C VAL A 166 100.04 -34.54 -32.88
N HIS A 167 101.04 -33.78 -32.43
CA HIS A 167 100.83 -32.76 -31.40
C HIS A 167 99.98 -31.58 -31.90
N PRO A 168 100.21 -31.00 -33.10
CA PRO A 168 99.34 -29.98 -33.67
C PRO A 168 97.90 -30.46 -33.89
N ALA A 169 97.70 -31.73 -34.29
CA ALA A 169 96.37 -32.30 -34.44
C ALA A 169 95.61 -32.34 -33.11
N LEU A 170 96.25 -32.75 -32.00
CA LEU A 170 95.64 -32.75 -30.67
C LEU A 170 95.25 -31.34 -30.21
N LEU A 171 96.14 -30.35 -30.38
CA LEU A 171 95.87 -28.96 -30.00
C LEU A 171 94.73 -28.34 -30.83
N ALA A 172 94.70 -28.63 -32.13
CA ALA A 172 93.60 -28.19 -33.00
C ALA A 172 92.26 -28.81 -32.56
N GLY A 173 92.28 -30.08 -32.14
CA GLY A 173 91.14 -30.80 -31.61
C GLY A 173 90.62 -30.24 -30.29
N GLU A 174 91.51 -29.99 -29.32
CA GLU A 174 91.16 -29.35 -28.05
C GLU A 174 90.52 -27.97 -28.28
N LYS A 175 91.08 -27.15 -29.18
CA LYS A 175 90.50 -25.85 -29.53
C LYS A 175 89.12 -25.97 -30.17
N ALA A 176 88.93 -26.95 -31.05
CA ALA A 176 87.65 -27.21 -31.69
C ALA A 176 86.59 -27.72 -30.68
N ALA A 177 86.98 -28.59 -29.74
CA ALA A 177 86.12 -29.05 -28.64
C ALA A 177 85.71 -27.88 -27.72
N GLY A 178 86.67 -27.00 -27.40
CA GLY A 178 86.41 -25.78 -26.64
C GLY A 178 85.43 -24.84 -27.33
N ALA A 179 85.51 -24.70 -28.67
CA ALA A 179 84.58 -23.89 -29.45
C ALA A 179 83.14 -24.45 -29.43
N VAL A 180 82.98 -25.78 -29.52
CA VAL A 180 81.68 -26.46 -29.38
C VAL A 180 81.11 -26.23 -27.97
N SER A 181 81.92 -26.42 -26.92
CA SER A 181 81.49 -26.17 -25.53
C SER A 181 81.06 -24.72 -25.30
N GLY A 182 81.81 -23.74 -25.82
CA GLY A 182 81.48 -22.32 -25.72
C GLY A 182 80.16 -21.95 -26.40
N ARG A 183 79.82 -22.59 -27.53
CA ARG A 183 78.52 -22.41 -28.21
C ARG A 183 77.36 -23.01 -27.42
N ALA A 184 77.51 -24.24 -26.95
CA ALA A 184 76.48 -24.90 -26.13
C ALA A 184 76.16 -24.09 -24.86
N ARG A 185 77.19 -23.52 -24.20
CA ARG A 185 76.99 -22.62 -23.04
C ARG A 185 76.22 -21.34 -23.39
N ARG A 186 76.54 -20.69 -24.52
CA ARG A 186 75.82 -19.48 -24.97
C ARG A 186 74.37 -19.77 -25.31
N ALA A 187 74.10 -20.89 -26.01
CA ALA A 187 72.75 -21.33 -26.34
C ALA A 187 71.89 -21.58 -25.09
N MET A 188 72.46 -22.18 -24.04
CA MET A 188 71.76 -22.35 -22.76
C MET A 188 71.46 -21.03 -22.04
N ALA A 189 72.39 -20.06 -22.08
CA ALA A 189 72.21 -18.77 -21.44
C ALA A 189 71.07 -17.97 -22.10
N SER A 190 71.02 -17.93 -23.44
CA SER A 190 69.94 -17.29 -24.18
C SER A 190 68.58 -17.97 -23.94
N ALA A 191 68.56 -19.31 -23.89
CA ALA A 191 67.33 -20.05 -23.66
C ALA A 191 66.76 -19.83 -22.25
N ARG A 192 67.62 -19.72 -21.22
CA ARG A 192 67.19 -19.34 -19.86
C ARG A 192 66.61 -17.93 -19.79
N GLN A 193 67.24 -16.97 -20.48
CA GLN A 193 66.77 -15.58 -20.46
C GLN A 193 65.40 -15.46 -21.14
N SER A 194 65.23 -16.03 -22.33
CA SER A 194 63.94 -16.07 -23.04
C SER A 194 62.86 -16.77 -22.20
N GLY A 195 63.16 -17.89 -21.56
CA GLY A 195 62.23 -18.60 -20.68
C GLY A 195 61.77 -17.77 -19.48
N SER A 196 62.66 -16.97 -18.88
CA SER A 196 62.31 -16.09 -17.77
C SER A 196 61.43 -14.90 -18.18
N GLU A 197 61.65 -14.35 -19.38
CA GLU A 197 60.81 -13.27 -19.92
C GLU A 197 59.44 -13.78 -20.34
N SER A 198 59.37 -14.94 -21.00
CA SER A 198 58.13 -15.63 -21.35
C SER A 198 57.32 -15.95 -20.10
N ALA A 199 57.95 -16.49 -19.05
CA ALA A 199 57.29 -16.77 -17.77
C ALA A 199 56.74 -15.50 -17.10
N ARG A 200 57.52 -14.41 -17.05
CA ARG A 200 57.09 -13.14 -16.44
C ARG A 200 55.91 -12.52 -17.21
N ARG A 201 55.94 -12.52 -18.54
CA ARG A 201 54.83 -12.02 -19.36
C ARG A 201 53.56 -12.85 -19.15
N SER A 202 53.68 -14.17 -19.10
CA SER A 202 52.57 -15.07 -18.81
C SER A 202 51.95 -14.86 -17.42
N THR A 203 52.76 -14.67 -16.38
CA THR A 203 52.24 -14.42 -15.02
C THR A 203 51.48 -13.09 -14.92
N VAL A 204 52.00 -12.02 -15.53
CA VAL A 204 51.34 -10.71 -15.53
C VAL A 204 50.00 -10.76 -16.28
N LEU A 205 49.95 -11.41 -17.44
CA LEU A 205 48.70 -11.58 -18.20
C LEU A 205 47.65 -12.36 -17.39
N LEU A 206 48.05 -13.45 -16.73
CA LEU A 206 47.14 -14.24 -15.87
C LEU A 206 46.57 -13.41 -14.70
N LEU A 207 47.41 -12.62 -14.02
CA LEU A 207 46.96 -11.76 -12.92
C LEU A 207 45.99 -10.66 -13.40
N CYS A 208 46.26 -10.04 -14.55
CA CYS A 208 45.36 -9.02 -15.12
C CYS A 208 43.99 -9.60 -15.50
N VAL A 209 43.96 -10.77 -16.15
CA VAL A 209 42.69 -11.41 -16.55
C VAL A 209 41.92 -11.91 -15.31
N ALA A 210 42.61 -12.51 -14.33
CA ALA A 210 41.98 -12.93 -13.08
C ALA A 210 41.42 -11.75 -12.27
N GLY A 211 42.16 -10.64 -12.18
CA GLY A 211 41.70 -9.41 -11.53
C GLY A 211 40.47 -8.80 -12.22
N ALA A 212 40.47 -8.73 -13.55
CA ALA A 212 39.32 -8.27 -14.32
C ALA A 212 38.09 -9.16 -14.12
N ALA A 213 38.27 -10.48 -14.09
CA ALA A 213 37.18 -11.43 -13.82
C ALA A 213 36.61 -11.27 -12.41
N ALA A 214 37.46 -11.12 -11.39
CA ALA A 214 37.02 -10.88 -10.01
C ALA A 214 36.24 -9.56 -9.86
N ALA A 215 36.71 -8.48 -10.50
CA ALA A 215 36.03 -7.19 -10.49
C ALA A 215 34.64 -7.26 -11.18
N ALA A 216 34.55 -7.95 -12.32
CA ALA A 216 33.27 -8.16 -13.01
C ALA A 216 32.29 -8.98 -12.16
N CYS A 217 32.75 -10.08 -11.54
CA CYS A 217 31.95 -10.89 -10.62
C CYS A 217 31.46 -10.07 -9.41
N MET A 218 32.33 -9.25 -8.81
CA MET A 218 31.97 -8.38 -7.70
C MET A 218 30.94 -7.32 -8.12
N LEU A 219 31.09 -6.72 -9.30
CA LEU A 219 30.12 -5.76 -9.84
C LEU A 219 28.74 -6.41 -10.03
N VAL A 220 28.69 -7.60 -10.64
CA VAL A 220 27.45 -8.37 -10.82
C VAL A 220 26.80 -8.69 -9.47
N PHE A 221 27.59 -9.13 -8.48
CA PHE A 221 27.10 -9.43 -7.13
C PHE A 221 26.49 -8.20 -6.45
N VAL A 222 27.16 -7.03 -6.52
CA VAL A 222 26.64 -5.78 -5.95
C VAL A 222 25.35 -5.35 -6.64
N LEU A 223 25.26 -5.47 -7.97
CA LEU A 223 24.04 -5.15 -8.73
C LEU A 223 22.87 -6.06 -8.34
N ILE A 224 23.10 -7.37 -8.24
CA ILE A 224 22.08 -8.34 -7.83
C ILE A 224 21.59 -8.01 -6.42
N ASN A 225 22.49 -7.79 -5.45
CA ASN A 225 22.09 -7.48 -4.07
C ASN A 225 21.31 -6.16 -3.94
N ARG A 226 21.73 -5.11 -4.65
CA ARG A 226 20.99 -3.84 -4.66
C ARG A 226 19.60 -4.00 -5.24
N LEU A 227 19.47 -4.73 -6.34
CA LEU A 227 18.19 -4.97 -6.98
C LEU A 227 17.28 -5.82 -6.10
N THR A 228 17.79 -6.90 -5.51
CA THR A 228 17.04 -7.73 -4.56
C THR A 228 16.53 -6.88 -3.39
N GLY A 229 17.40 -6.04 -2.79
CA GLY A 229 16.99 -5.13 -1.72
C GLY A 229 15.91 -4.12 -2.11
N GLN A 230 15.95 -3.58 -3.33
CA GLN A 230 14.90 -2.70 -3.84
C GLN A 230 13.59 -3.45 -4.09
N MET A 231 13.65 -4.64 -4.70
CA MET A 231 12.48 -5.46 -4.96
C MET A 231 11.81 -5.90 -3.65
N THR A 232 12.57 -6.29 -2.63
CA THR A 232 12.03 -6.61 -1.30
C THR A 232 11.27 -5.43 -0.68
N LYS A 233 11.78 -4.19 -0.81
CA LYS A 233 11.07 -2.99 -0.34
C LYS A 233 9.78 -2.72 -1.12
N VAL A 234 9.77 -2.97 -2.42
CA VAL A 234 8.56 -2.82 -3.25
C VAL A 234 7.52 -3.89 -2.88
N ILE A 235 7.93 -5.15 -2.79
CA ILE A 235 7.11 -6.28 -2.32
C ILE A 235 6.49 -5.97 -0.96
N SER A 236 7.29 -5.49 0.01
CA SER A 236 6.77 -5.17 1.34
C SER A 236 5.74 -4.04 1.31
N ARG A 237 5.98 -2.99 0.51
CA ARG A 237 5.04 -1.88 0.34
C ARG A 237 3.74 -2.31 -0.33
N ILE A 238 3.82 -3.13 -1.38
CA ILE A 238 2.62 -3.64 -2.06
C ILE A 238 1.83 -4.54 -1.11
N ARG A 239 2.50 -5.43 -0.36
CA ARG A 239 1.83 -6.29 0.64
C ARG A 239 1.13 -5.45 1.71
N SER A 240 1.78 -4.43 2.26
CA SER A 240 1.16 -3.55 3.27
C SER A 240 -0.03 -2.77 2.69
N SER A 241 0.09 -2.26 1.45
CA SER A 241 -1.01 -1.54 0.79
C SER A 241 -2.19 -2.47 0.51
N ALA A 242 -1.95 -3.69 0.01
CA ALA A 242 -2.99 -4.68 -0.21
C ALA A 242 -3.73 -5.05 1.08
N ALA A 243 -2.99 -5.23 2.19
CA ALA A 243 -3.60 -5.48 3.49
C ALA A 243 -4.44 -4.29 4.00
N ALA A 244 -3.97 -3.06 3.78
CA ALA A 244 -4.71 -1.85 4.13
C ALA A 244 -6.00 -1.69 3.30
N VAL A 245 -5.94 -1.96 1.98
CA VAL A 245 -7.12 -1.96 1.11
C VAL A 245 -8.11 -3.03 1.58
N LEU A 246 -7.66 -4.27 1.82
CA LEU A 246 -8.51 -5.36 2.32
C LEU A 246 -9.19 -5.02 3.66
N SER A 247 -8.48 -4.36 4.57
CA SER A 247 -9.08 -3.91 5.83
C SER A 247 -10.12 -2.81 5.61
N THR A 248 -9.88 -1.91 4.65
CA THR A 248 -10.79 -0.79 4.34
C THR A 248 -12.05 -1.29 3.65
N THR A 249 -11.93 -2.22 2.71
CA THR A 249 -13.07 -2.83 2.02
C THR A 249 -13.94 -3.63 2.95
N ARG A 250 -13.38 -4.39 3.90
CA ARG A 250 -14.20 -5.05 4.95
C ARG A 250 -15.02 -4.07 5.78
N LYS A 251 -14.43 -2.92 6.15
CA LYS A 251 -15.15 -1.87 6.86
C LYS A 251 -16.23 -1.25 5.97
N LEU A 252 -15.92 -1.02 4.69
CA LEU A 252 -16.87 -0.47 3.73
C LEU A 252 -18.08 -1.41 3.53
N ALA A 253 -17.84 -2.70 3.35
CA ALA A 253 -18.90 -3.72 3.25
C ALA A 253 -19.77 -3.76 4.52
N SER A 254 -19.16 -3.79 5.71
CA SER A 254 -19.90 -3.76 6.98
C SER A 254 -20.71 -2.48 7.16
N THR A 255 -20.16 -1.32 6.78
CA THR A 255 -20.85 -0.03 6.89
C THR A 255 -22.02 0.04 5.91
N SER A 256 -21.82 -0.48 4.70
CA SER A 256 -22.84 -0.54 3.66
C SER A 256 -23.99 -1.47 4.06
N GLN A 257 -23.70 -2.65 4.62
CA GLN A 257 -24.71 -3.53 5.19
C GLN A 257 -25.54 -2.83 6.28
N GLY A 258 -24.87 -2.09 7.17
CA GLY A 258 -25.53 -1.29 8.21
C GLY A 258 -26.40 -0.17 7.64
N LEU A 259 -25.95 0.49 6.56
CA LEU A 259 -26.72 1.52 5.87
C LEU A 259 -27.96 0.95 5.18
N SER A 260 -27.82 -0.19 4.49
CA SER A 260 -28.93 -0.90 3.85
C SER A 260 -29.98 -1.32 4.89
N GLN A 261 -29.55 -1.88 6.03
CA GLN A 261 -30.45 -2.24 7.12
C GLN A 261 -31.12 -1.02 7.77
N GLY A 262 -30.36 0.05 8.02
CA GLY A 262 -30.92 1.31 8.53
C GLY A 262 -31.94 1.93 7.57
N ALA A 263 -31.75 1.80 6.26
CA ALA A 263 -32.70 2.25 5.25
C ALA A 263 -34.03 1.49 5.35
N VAL A 264 -33.99 0.16 5.52
CA VAL A 264 -35.20 -0.67 5.70
C VAL A 264 -35.96 -0.29 6.98
N GLU A 265 -35.23 -0.08 8.08
CA GLU A 265 -35.84 0.35 9.35
C GLU A 265 -36.51 1.72 9.22
N GLN A 266 -35.86 2.64 8.50
CA GLN A 266 -36.37 3.98 8.27
C GLN A 266 -37.59 4.00 7.34
N GLU A 267 -37.62 3.16 6.30
CA GLU A 267 -38.80 2.97 5.45
C GLU A 267 -39.99 2.42 6.25
N SER A 268 -39.75 1.47 7.17
CA SER A 268 -40.77 0.97 8.10
C SER A 268 -41.28 2.06 9.04
N ALA A 269 -40.40 2.95 9.52
CA ALA A 269 -40.78 4.09 10.33
C ALA A 269 -41.67 5.06 9.52
N PHE A 270 -41.31 5.40 8.29
CA PHE A 270 -42.12 6.25 7.42
C PHE A 270 -43.49 5.66 7.12
N ARG A 271 -43.58 4.35 6.88
CA ARG A 271 -44.85 3.66 6.68
C ARG A 271 -45.76 3.81 7.90
N ARG A 272 -45.23 3.57 9.11
CA ARG A 272 -45.98 3.76 10.36
C ARG A 272 -46.42 5.21 10.57
N THR A 273 -45.54 6.18 10.30
CA THR A 273 -45.90 7.61 10.40
C THR A 273 -46.99 7.99 9.40
N SER A 274 -46.99 7.42 8.19
CA SER A 274 -48.05 7.61 7.21
C SER A 274 -49.38 7.03 7.70
N GLU A 275 -49.38 5.82 8.26
CA GLU A 275 -50.56 5.18 8.85
C GLU A 275 -51.14 6.01 10.04
N GLU A 276 -50.28 6.50 10.93
CA GLU A 276 -50.69 7.38 12.03
C GLU A 276 -51.24 8.73 11.50
N SER A 277 -50.65 9.25 10.43
CA SER A 277 -51.10 10.50 9.79
C SER A 277 -52.50 10.37 9.19
N GLU A 278 -52.85 9.22 8.63
CA GLU A 278 -54.23 8.94 8.16
C GLU A 278 -55.24 8.98 9.31
N SER A 279 -54.88 8.44 10.48
CA SER A 279 -55.72 8.53 11.67
C SER A 279 -55.92 9.98 12.12
N VAL A 280 -54.87 10.81 12.12
CA VAL A 280 -54.96 12.24 12.45
C VAL A 280 -55.88 12.98 11.47
N VAL A 281 -55.80 12.68 10.16
CA VAL A 281 -56.69 13.27 9.15
C VAL A 281 -58.14 12.87 9.42
N ALA A 282 -58.40 11.60 9.74
CA ALA A 282 -59.75 11.13 10.08
C ALA A 282 -60.30 11.84 11.33
N THR A 283 -59.51 11.98 12.39
CA THR A 283 -59.90 12.73 13.59
C THR A 283 -60.16 14.20 13.29
N ALA A 284 -59.28 14.86 12.53
CA ALA A 284 -59.47 16.26 12.15
C ALA A 284 -60.76 16.47 11.36
N GLN A 285 -61.09 15.53 10.46
CA GLN A 285 -62.34 15.56 9.70
C GLN A 285 -63.58 15.32 10.59
N SER A 286 -63.49 14.41 11.57
CA SER A 286 -64.56 14.21 12.58
C SER A 286 -64.80 15.49 13.39
N ASN A 287 -63.72 16.06 13.94
CA ASN A 287 -63.78 17.30 14.71
C ASN A 287 -64.37 18.46 13.90
N LYS A 288 -64.04 18.53 12.60
CA LYS A 288 -64.63 19.49 11.67
C LYS A 288 -66.15 19.36 11.59
N ASN A 289 -66.65 18.13 11.40
CA ASN A 289 -68.08 17.85 11.33
C ASN A 289 -68.78 18.14 12.66
N GLU A 290 -68.17 17.75 13.78
CA GLU A 290 -68.68 18.04 15.13
C GLU A 290 -68.77 19.55 15.40
N ALA A 291 -67.76 20.33 14.97
CA ALA A 291 -67.77 21.78 15.06
C ALA A 291 -68.94 22.39 14.27
N MET A 292 -69.19 21.89 13.07
CA MET A 292 -70.31 22.35 12.23
C MET A 292 -71.66 22.03 12.87
N LEU A 293 -71.82 20.84 13.45
CA LEU A 293 -73.03 20.47 14.18
C LEU A 293 -73.24 21.35 15.41
N ALA A 294 -72.19 21.59 16.19
CA ALA A 294 -72.22 22.48 17.35
C ALA A 294 -72.56 23.93 16.95
N ALA A 295 -71.97 24.45 15.88
CA ALA A 295 -72.29 25.78 15.35
C ALA A 295 -73.77 25.89 14.92
N GLY A 296 -74.32 24.83 14.30
CA GLY A 296 -75.74 24.76 13.96
C GLY A 296 -76.65 24.77 15.19
N ALA A 297 -76.30 24.01 16.23
CA ALA A 297 -77.05 23.99 17.49
C ALA A 297 -77.03 25.37 18.19
N VAL A 298 -75.88 26.04 18.20
CA VAL A 298 -75.73 27.40 18.74
C VAL A 298 -76.57 28.40 17.95
N ALA A 299 -76.58 28.33 16.61
CA ALA A 299 -77.42 29.20 15.79
C ALA A 299 -78.92 29.01 16.09
N SER A 300 -79.37 27.78 16.33
CA SER A 300 -80.74 27.50 16.78
C SER A 300 -81.03 28.11 18.16
N ALA A 301 -80.09 27.99 19.11
CA ALA A 301 -80.21 28.59 20.43
C ALA A 301 -80.25 30.14 20.38
N GLU A 302 -79.48 30.77 19.49
CA GLU A 302 -79.52 32.21 19.24
C GLU A 302 -80.90 32.65 18.74
N GLN A 303 -81.52 31.88 17.83
CA GLN A 303 -82.87 32.16 17.32
C GLN A 303 -83.93 32.03 18.42
N GLN A 304 -83.86 30.99 19.25
CA GLN A 304 -84.78 30.80 20.38
C GLN A 304 -84.63 31.92 21.42
N THR A 305 -83.40 32.31 21.73
CA THR A 305 -83.10 33.41 22.68
C THR A 305 -83.65 34.74 22.16
N LYS A 306 -83.57 34.99 20.85
CA LYS A 306 -84.16 36.17 20.22
C LYS A 306 -85.69 36.19 20.39
N GLY A 307 -86.38 35.08 20.12
CA GLY A 307 -87.83 34.98 20.33
C GLY A 307 -88.23 35.15 21.80
N ALA A 308 -87.45 34.57 22.73
CA ALA A 308 -87.68 34.75 24.16
C ALA A 308 -87.53 36.21 24.60
N ARG A 309 -86.58 36.95 24.02
CA ARG A 309 -86.38 38.38 24.29
C ARG A 309 -87.57 39.21 23.79
N GLU A 310 -88.02 38.97 22.56
CA GLU A 310 -89.21 39.63 22.00
C GLU A 310 -90.46 39.40 22.89
N ALA A 311 -90.63 38.18 23.40
CA ALA A 311 -91.71 37.86 24.34
C ALA A 311 -91.59 38.59 25.68
N LEU A 312 -90.38 38.67 26.26
CA LEU A 312 -90.16 39.44 27.50
C LEU A 312 -90.40 40.93 27.30
N ASP A 313 -89.99 41.49 26.16
CA ASP A 313 -90.22 42.90 25.83
C ASP A 313 -91.73 43.20 25.73
N ALA A 314 -92.50 42.28 25.14
CA ALA A 314 -93.97 42.38 25.09
C ALA A 314 -94.61 42.31 26.49
N VAL A 315 -94.16 41.40 27.36
CA VAL A 315 -94.66 41.28 28.74
C VAL A 315 -94.29 42.52 29.57
N SER A 316 -93.08 43.06 29.37
CA SER A 316 -92.64 44.30 30.02
C SER A 316 -93.52 45.49 29.63
N ALA A 317 -93.83 45.63 28.33
CA ALA A 317 -94.77 46.64 27.84
C ALA A 317 -96.17 46.47 28.46
N ALA A 318 -96.68 45.24 28.57
CA ALA A 318 -97.96 44.96 29.21
C ALA A 318 -97.96 45.34 30.70
N MET A 319 -96.87 45.05 31.44
CA MET A 319 -96.74 45.47 32.85
C MET A 319 -96.71 46.98 33.00
N ALA A 320 -96.05 47.71 32.09
CA ALA A 320 -96.07 49.17 32.08
C ALA A 320 -97.47 49.73 31.86
N LEU A 321 -98.25 49.14 30.95
CA LEU A 321 -99.66 49.50 30.72
C LEU A 321 -100.53 49.22 31.95
N ILE A 322 -100.41 48.04 32.56
CA ILE A 322 -101.15 47.69 33.79
C ILE A 322 -100.83 48.68 34.92
N ARG A 323 -99.55 49.02 35.09
CA ARG A 323 -99.12 50.01 36.08
C ARG A 323 -99.75 51.38 35.81
N GLN A 324 -99.76 51.83 34.56
CA GLN A 324 -100.39 53.09 34.15
C GLN A 324 -101.89 53.10 34.43
N SER A 325 -102.64 52.07 33.98
CA SER A 325 -104.07 51.92 34.29
C SER A 325 -104.35 51.88 35.79
N SER A 326 -103.48 51.23 36.58
CA SER A 326 -103.64 51.16 38.04
C SER A 326 -103.48 52.54 38.69
N LEU A 327 -102.55 53.37 38.22
CA LEU A 327 -102.39 54.75 38.70
C LEU A 327 -103.62 55.60 38.37
N GLU A 328 -104.18 55.43 37.18
CA GLU A 328 -105.42 56.11 36.78
C GLU A 328 -106.59 55.70 37.67
N ILE A 329 -106.79 54.40 37.90
CA ILE A 329 -107.83 53.90 38.81
C ILE A 329 -107.63 54.45 40.23
N LYS A 330 -106.38 54.51 40.73
CA LYS A 330 -106.08 55.11 42.04
C LYS A 330 -106.56 56.55 42.13
N SER A 331 -106.36 57.34 41.07
CA SER A 331 -106.85 58.73 41.03
C SER A 331 -108.38 58.83 41.04
N VAL A 332 -109.07 57.90 40.36
CA VAL A 332 -110.54 57.81 40.38
C VAL A 332 -111.06 57.42 41.75
N MET A 333 -110.42 56.46 42.44
CA MET A 333 -110.81 56.09 43.81
C MET A 333 -110.65 57.26 44.78
N ALA A 334 -109.57 58.06 44.65
CA ALA A 334 -109.39 59.26 45.46
C ALA A 334 -110.50 60.30 45.21
N LEU A 335 -110.96 60.44 43.96
CA LEU A 335 -112.10 61.29 43.63
C LEU A 335 -113.42 60.77 44.23
N ILE A 336 -113.67 59.46 44.16
CA ILE A 336 -114.88 58.84 44.75
C ILE A 336 -114.90 59.04 46.27
N ASP A 337 -113.77 58.84 46.96
CA ASP A 337 -113.65 59.08 48.40
C ASP A 337 -113.96 60.56 48.74
N SER A 338 -113.47 61.50 47.93
CA SER A 338 -113.80 62.92 48.05
C SER A 338 -115.30 63.21 47.85
N ILE A 339 -115.94 62.60 46.85
CA ILE A 339 -117.39 62.73 46.60
C ILE A 339 -118.20 62.13 47.77
N ALA A 340 -117.80 60.97 48.27
CA ALA A 340 -118.43 60.33 49.43
C ALA A 340 -118.35 61.23 50.67
N PHE A 341 -117.18 61.83 50.93
CA PHE A 341 -117.00 62.80 52.01
C PHE A 341 -117.90 64.04 51.85
N GLN A 342 -117.97 64.62 50.64
CA GLN A 342 -118.87 65.74 50.34
C GLN A 342 -120.35 65.37 50.53
N THR A 343 -120.75 64.18 50.10
CA THR A 343 -122.12 63.66 50.25
C THR A 343 -122.47 63.45 51.71
N ASN A 344 -121.53 62.93 52.51
CA ASN A 344 -121.68 62.78 53.95
C ASN A 344 -121.89 64.13 54.67
N LEU A 345 -121.15 65.17 54.26
CA LEU A 345 -121.34 66.53 54.79
C LEU A 345 -122.69 67.14 54.37
N LEU A 346 -123.12 66.93 53.11
CA LEU A 346 -124.44 67.36 52.63
C LEU A 346 -125.58 66.68 53.38
N ALA A 347 -125.48 65.37 53.58
CA ALA A 347 -126.44 64.57 54.34
C ALA A 347 -126.50 65.00 55.81
N LEU A 348 -125.35 65.28 56.44
CA LEU A 348 -125.31 65.82 57.79
C LEU A 348 -126.02 67.17 57.89
N ASN A 349 -125.77 68.09 56.94
CA ASN A 349 -126.48 69.37 56.87
C ASN A 349 -128.00 69.18 56.71
N ALA A 350 -128.42 68.23 55.88
CA ALA A 350 -129.83 67.89 55.69
C ALA A 350 -130.46 67.28 56.95
N SER A 351 -129.78 66.39 57.67
CA SER A 351 -130.24 65.83 58.94
C SER A 351 -130.43 66.92 60.01
N VAL A 352 -129.52 67.90 60.06
CA VAL A 352 -129.62 69.06 60.97
C VAL A 352 -130.83 69.93 60.63
N GLU A 353 -131.04 70.26 59.36
CA GLU A 353 -132.18 71.09 58.94
C GLU A 353 -133.52 70.34 59.10
N ALA A 354 -133.54 69.03 58.89
CA ALA A 354 -134.70 68.19 59.15
C ALA A 354 -135.06 68.14 60.65
N ALA A 355 -134.06 68.05 61.54
CA ALA A 355 -134.27 68.15 62.99
C ALA A 355 -134.82 69.54 63.39
N ARG A 356 -134.38 70.60 62.70
CA ARG A 356 -134.84 71.98 62.92
C ARG A 356 -136.31 72.19 62.53
N ALA A 357 -136.81 71.44 61.54
CA ALA A 357 -138.20 71.48 61.09
C ALA A 357 -139.20 70.71 62.00
N GLY A 358 -138.72 70.04 63.05
CA GLY A 358 -139.59 69.34 64.02
C GLY A 358 -140.35 68.15 63.43
N GLU A 359 -141.63 67.98 63.77
CA GLU A 359 -142.45 66.83 63.31
C GLU A 359 -142.61 66.78 61.78
N ALA A 360 -142.65 67.93 61.09
CA ALA A 360 -142.75 67.99 59.64
C ALA A 360 -141.47 67.49 58.92
N GLY A 361 -140.33 67.46 59.62
CA GLY A 361 -139.03 67.05 59.10
C GLY A 361 -138.68 65.58 59.31
N MET A 362 -139.48 64.80 60.05
CA MET A 362 -139.14 63.42 60.42
C MET A 362 -138.86 62.51 59.21
N GLY A 363 -139.64 62.63 58.14
CA GLY A 363 -139.42 61.87 56.91
C GLY A 363 -138.10 62.24 56.21
N PHE A 364 -137.74 63.53 56.21
CA PHE A 364 -136.47 64.02 55.65
C PHE A 364 -135.27 63.60 56.50
N ALA A 365 -135.40 63.56 57.82
CA ALA A 365 -134.33 63.13 58.72
C ALA A 365 -133.93 61.66 58.49
N VAL A 366 -134.91 60.77 58.24
CA VAL A 366 -134.64 59.36 57.92
C VAL A 366 -133.90 59.23 56.59
N VAL A 367 -134.33 59.97 55.55
CA VAL A 367 -133.65 59.97 54.25
C VAL A 367 -132.22 60.51 54.38
N ALA A 368 -132.02 61.59 55.14
CA ALA A 368 -130.71 62.18 55.33
C ALA A 368 -129.74 61.23 56.08
N GLU A 369 -130.19 60.51 57.10
CA GLU A 369 -129.36 59.50 57.77
C GLU A 369 -129.04 58.31 56.86
N GLU A 370 -129.98 57.87 56.01
CA GLU A 370 -129.73 56.80 55.05
C GLU A 370 -128.71 57.23 53.97
N VAL A 371 -128.80 58.47 53.47
CA VAL A 371 -127.80 59.04 52.55
C VAL A 371 -126.44 59.15 53.24
N ARG A 372 -126.40 59.52 54.52
CA ARG A 372 -125.16 59.60 55.32
C ARG A 372 -124.50 58.22 55.46
N ASN A 373 -125.28 57.20 55.78
CA ASN A 373 -124.81 55.81 55.88
C ASN A 373 -124.31 55.31 54.52
N LEU A 374 -125.03 55.59 53.43
CA LEU A 374 -124.60 55.26 52.07
C LEU A 374 -123.26 55.92 51.70
N ALA A 375 -123.09 57.19 52.07
CA ALA A 375 -121.84 57.93 51.85
C ALA A 375 -120.67 57.31 52.64
N HIS A 376 -120.88 56.91 53.91
CA HIS A 376 -119.86 56.21 54.70
C HIS A 376 -119.47 54.87 54.07
N ARG A 377 -120.46 54.06 53.65
CA ARG A 377 -120.23 52.80 52.95
C ARG A 377 -119.48 52.98 51.63
N CYS A 378 -119.74 54.08 50.91
CA CYS A 378 -119.04 54.41 49.68
C CYS A 378 -117.56 54.77 49.94
N ALA A 379 -117.26 55.56 50.98
CA ALA A 379 -115.90 55.90 51.39
C ALA A 379 -115.10 54.64 51.80
N GLU A 380 -115.69 53.77 52.62
CA GLU A 380 -115.06 52.51 53.04
C GLU A 380 -114.75 51.59 51.84
N ALA A 381 -115.71 51.43 50.93
CA ALA A 381 -115.50 50.65 49.70
C ALA A 381 -114.43 51.27 48.78
N SER A 382 -114.39 52.60 48.68
CA SER A 382 -113.36 53.32 47.92
C SER A 382 -111.97 53.07 48.52
N GLN A 383 -111.82 53.19 49.84
CA GLN A 383 -110.54 52.92 50.52
C GLN A 383 -110.08 51.47 50.38
N GLN A 384 -110.99 50.50 50.54
CA GLN A 384 -110.67 49.09 50.29
C GLN A 384 -110.17 48.86 48.86
N THR A 385 -110.86 49.43 47.86
CA THR A 385 -110.47 49.33 46.45
C THR A 385 -109.12 50.02 46.20
N GLY A 386 -108.90 51.20 46.80
CA GLY A 386 -107.63 51.92 46.76
C GLY A 386 -106.47 51.09 47.32
N GLY A 387 -106.67 50.40 48.44
CA GLY A 387 -105.69 49.47 49.01
C GLY A 387 -105.37 48.29 48.09
N MET A 388 -106.37 47.70 47.42
CA MET A 388 -106.15 46.66 46.41
C MET A 388 -105.32 47.18 45.21
N ILE A 389 -105.56 48.43 44.79
CA ILE A 389 -104.81 49.08 43.71
C ILE A 389 -103.36 49.35 44.11
N GLU A 390 -103.09 49.75 45.36
CA GLU A 390 -101.72 49.90 45.88
C GLU A 390 -100.97 48.56 45.88
N GLN A 391 -101.64 47.47 46.27
CA GLN A 391 -101.05 46.13 46.19
C GLN A 391 -100.77 45.71 44.74
N LEU A 392 -101.65 46.03 43.79
CA LEU A 392 -101.43 45.81 42.35
C LEU A 392 -100.21 46.60 41.83
N LEU A 393 -100.06 47.86 42.23
CA LEU A 393 -98.89 48.69 41.86
C LEU A 393 -97.58 48.11 42.42
N ALA A 394 -97.58 47.61 43.65
CA ALA A 394 -96.42 46.94 44.24
C ALA A 394 -96.06 45.65 43.49
N ARG A 395 -97.05 44.79 43.23
CA ARG A 395 -96.85 43.51 42.50
C ARG A 395 -96.39 43.70 41.06
N THR A 396 -96.92 44.71 40.36
CA THR A 396 -96.48 45.04 38.99
C THR A 396 -95.06 45.61 38.96
N GLY A 397 -94.68 46.41 39.95
CA GLY A 397 -93.30 46.86 40.14
C GLY A 397 -92.32 45.69 40.34
N GLU A 398 -92.66 44.77 41.24
CA GLU A 398 -91.85 43.58 41.48
C GLU A 398 -91.78 42.68 40.22
N GLY A 399 -92.87 42.61 39.45
CA GLY A 399 -92.91 41.94 38.15
C GLY A 399 -91.96 42.57 37.13
N ALA A 400 -91.92 43.90 37.05
CA ALA A 400 -91.00 44.62 36.17
C ALA A 400 -89.53 44.35 36.51
N ASP A 401 -89.16 44.36 37.79
CA ASP A 401 -87.80 44.06 38.25
C ASP A 401 -87.37 42.63 37.89
N ARG A 402 -88.29 41.66 38.01
CA ARG A 402 -88.03 40.26 37.62
C ARG A 402 -87.84 40.11 36.10
N LEU A 403 -88.65 40.81 35.30
CA LEU A 403 -88.51 40.84 33.84
C LEU A 403 -87.18 41.46 33.41
N GLU A 404 -86.74 42.54 34.06
CA GLU A 404 -85.46 43.17 33.77
C GLU A 404 -84.28 42.24 34.07
N LYS A 405 -84.32 41.50 35.20
CA LYS A 405 -83.33 40.46 35.53
C LYS A 405 -83.31 39.34 34.48
N ALA A 406 -84.48 38.86 34.05
CA ALA A 406 -84.59 37.85 33.00
C ALA A 406 -84.03 38.35 31.65
N SER A 407 -84.31 39.59 31.28
CA SER A 407 -83.80 40.22 30.05
C SER A 407 -82.26 40.32 30.06
N ARG A 408 -81.67 40.73 31.20
CA ARG A 408 -80.20 40.72 31.37
C ARG A 408 -79.60 39.32 31.23
N ALA A 409 -80.21 38.30 31.84
CA ALA A 409 -79.74 36.92 31.76
C ALA A 409 -79.77 36.38 30.33
N LEU A 410 -80.83 36.64 29.56
CA LEU A 410 -80.90 36.28 28.14
C LEU A 410 -79.86 37.03 27.30
N GLY A 411 -79.59 38.30 27.62
CA GLY A 411 -78.52 39.06 26.96
C GLY A 411 -77.14 38.42 27.15
N GLU A 412 -76.84 37.91 28.34
CA GLU A 412 -75.58 37.21 28.63
C GLU A 412 -75.51 35.85 27.93
N ILE A 413 -76.62 35.08 27.90
CA ILE A 413 -76.71 33.83 27.12
C ILE A 413 -76.45 34.10 25.64
N GLN A 414 -77.02 35.16 25.07
CA GLN A 414 -76.80 35.52 23.68
C GLN A 414 -75.33 35.88 23.40
N ARG A 415 -74.64 36.54 24.36
CA ARG A 415 -73.22 36.84 24.26
C ARG A 415 -72.38 35.56 24.28
N GLN A 416 -72.63 34.66 25.23
CA GLN A 416 -71.92 33.38 25.35
C GLN A 416 -72.13 32.48 24.13
N SER A 417 -73.34 32.42 23.59
CA SER A 417 -73.63 31.71 22.33
C SER A 417 -72.77 32.21 21.17
N ARG A 418 -72.62 33.54 21.03
CA ARG A 418 -71.72 34.12 20.01
C ARG A 418 -70.26 33.71 20.21
N ASP A 419 -69.78 33.69 21.45
CA ASP A 419 -68.42 33.28 21.78
C ASP A 419 -68.18 31.80 21.41
N VAL A 420 -69.14 30.92 21.72
CA VAL A 420 -69.07 29.49 21.34
C VAL A 420 -69.08 29.32 19.82
N ARG A 421 -69.92 30.08 19.10
CA ARG A 421 -69.94 30.06 17.63
C ARG A 421 -68.59 30.44 17.04
N ALA A 422 -68.00 31.54 17.52
CA ALA A 422 -66.67 31.98 17.08
C ALA A 422 -65.58 30.95 17.39
N PHE A 423 -65.69 30.22 18.51
CA PHE A 423 -64.79 29.11 18.83
C PHE A 423 -64.95 27.95 17.84
N MET A 424 -66.18 27.56 17.49
CA MET A 424 -66.43 26.50 16.50
C MET A 424 -65.90 26.88 15.11
N ASP A 425 -66.03 28.14 14.70
CA ASP A 425 -65.47 28.63 13.44
C ASP A 425 -63.93 28.52 13.42
N LYS A 426 -63.27 28.89 14.53
CA LYS A 426 -61.83 28.71 14.69
C LYS A 426 -61.42 27.23 14.69
N LEU A 427 -62.19 26.37 15.34
CA LEU A 427 -61.92 24.93 15.39
C LEU A 427 -62.02 24.31 13.99
N ASN A 428 -63.05 24.65 13.23
CA ASN A 428 -63.22 24.25 11.83
C ASN A 428 -62.04 24.70 10.95
N SER A 429 -61.61 25.96 11.08
CA SER A 429 -60.43 26.49 10.38
C SER A 429 -59.13 25.76 10.78
N GLY A 430 -58.95 25.49 12.08
CA GLY A 430 -57.80 24.77 12.62
C GLY A 430 -57.72 23.35 12.09
N CYS A 431 -58.84 22.62 12.09
CA CYS A 431 -58.93 21.28 11.52
C CYS A 431 -58.62 21.27 10.02
N SER A 432 -59.11 22.24 9.24
CA SER A 432 -58.77 22.36 7.81
C SER A 432 -57.26 22.56 7.60
N SER A 433 -56.65 23.43 8.40
CA SER A 433 -55.21 23.67 8.36
C SER A 433 -54.40 22.43 8.76
N GLN A 434 -54.91 21.62 9.70
CA GLN A 434 -54.29 20.37 10.13
C GLN A 434 -54.30 19.33 9.00
N VAL A 435 -55.42 19.17 8.29
CA VAL A 435 -55.52 18.27 7.12
C VAL A 435 -54.51 18.68 6.04
N GLU A 436 -54.43 19.97 5.71
CA GLU A 436 -53.45 20.48 4.74
C GLU A 436 -51.99 20.29 5.22
N GLY A 437 -51.75 20.49 6.51
CA GLY A 437 -50.43 20.28 7.13
C GLY A 437 -49.98 18.82 7.02
N ILE A 438 -50.88 17.88 7.30
CA ILE A 438 -50.61 16.45 7.17
C ILE A 438 -50.44 16.05 5.70
N ALA A 439 -51.18 16.64 4.75
CA ALA A 439 -50.97 16.37 3.33
C ALA A 439 -49.54 16.75 2.87
N ARG A 440 -49.02 17.90 3.32
CA ARG A 440 -47.63 18.29 3.07
C ARG A 440 -46.62 17.37 3.76
N LEU A 441 -46.92 16.92 4.97
CA LEU A 441 -46.09 15.95 5.70
C LEU A 441 -45.99 14.63 4.94
N ASN A 442 -47.11 14.10 4.43
CA ASN A 442 -47.11 12.87 3.62
C ASN A 442 -46.32 13.02 2.32
N GLN A 443 -46.40 14.18 1.66
CA GLN A 443 -45.56 14.47 0.49
C GLN A 443 -44.06 14.45 0.84
N ALA A 444 -43.68 15.06 1.98
CA ALA A 444 -42.30 15.05 2.46
C ALA A 444 -41.83 13.64 2.83
N LEU A 445 -42.68 12.82 3.47
CA LEU A 445 -42.40 11.41 3.76
C LEU A 445 -42.19 10.60 2.48
N GLY A 446 -42.97 10.85 1.42
CA GLY A 446 -42.77 10.21 0.11
C GLY A 446 -41.40 10.53 -0.49
N GLY A 447 -40.97 11.79 -0.42
CA GLY A 447 -39.63 12.21 -0.84
C GLY A 447 -38.51 11.60 0.01
N ALA A 448 -38.70 11.55 1.33
CA ALA A 448 -37.76 10.90 2.24
C ALA A 448 -37.64 9.40 1.96
N GLY A 449 -38.75 8.72 1.69
CA GLY A 449 -38.77 7.31 1.31
C GLY A 449 -37.98 7.03 0.02
N GLN A 450 -38.12 7.89 -1.01
CA GLN A 450 -37.31 7.77 -2.23
C GLN A 450 -35.81 7.94 -1.95
N ALA A 451 -35.43 8.92 -1.14
CA ALA A 451 -34.03 9.14 -0.76
C ALA A 451 -33.47 7.95 0.04
N THR A 452 -34.26 7.38 0.95
CA THR A 452 -33.91 6.17 1.70
C THR A 452 -33.74 4.95 0.79
N GLN A 453 -34.61 4.75 -0.19
CA GLN A 453 -34.43 3.69 -1.18
C GLN A 453 -33.17 3.88 -2.03
N GLN A 454 -32.84 5.11 -2.43
CA GLN A 454 -31.59 5.41 -3.12
C GLN A 454 -30.37 5.11 -2.24
N ALA A 455 -30.42 5.47 -0.96
CA ALA A 455 -29.35 5.16 -0.01
C ALA A 455 -29.17 3.64 0.16
N SER A 456 -30.25 2.86 0.22
CA SER A 456 -30.19 1.39 0.27
C SER A 456 -29.51 0.82 -0.98
N ARG A 457 -29.91 1.27 -2.18
CA ARG A 457 -29.30 0.81 -3.44
C ARG A 457 -27.82 1.16 -3.51
N ALA A 458 -27.46 2.40 -3.16
CA ALA A 458 -26.07 2.84 -3.13
C ALA A 458 -25.24 2.06 -2.11
N ALA A 459 -25.85 1.65 -0.99
CA ALA A 459 -25.21 0.79 0.00
C ALA A 459 -24.98 -0.61 -0.57
N ASP A 460 -25.97 -1.22 -1.21
CA ASP A 460 -25.83 -2.55 -1.82
C ASP A 460 -24.76 -2.55 -2.94
N GLU A 461 -24.72 -1.49 -3.77
CA GLU A 461 -23.66 -1.28 -4.78
C GLU A 461 -22.28 -1.13 -4.13
N SER A 462 -22.16 -0.31 -3.07
CA SER A 462 -20.91 -0.11 -2.34
C SER A 462 -20.41 -1.40 -1.68
N ALA A 463 -21.31 -2.25 -1.20
CA ALA A 463 -20.97 -3.55 -0.64
C ALA A 463 -20.40 -4.49 -1.72
N ALA A 464 -21.01 -4.53 -2.90
CA ALA A 464 -20.54 -5.31 -4.04
C ALA A 464 -19.16 -4.83 -4.53
N GLU A 465 -18.97 -3.51 -4.68
CA GLU A 465 -17.67 -2.92 -5.04
C GLU A 465 -16.58 -3.23 -4.00
N ALA A 466 -16.93 -3.20 -2.70
CA ALA A 466 -16.01 -3.56 -1.64
C ALA A 466 -15.57 -5.03 -1.72
N GLU A 467 -16.47 -5.94 -2.12
CA GLU A 467 -16.18 -7.36 -2.31
C GLU A 467 -15.24 -7.58 -3.51
N GLU A 468 -15.47 -6.89 -4.63
CA GLU A 468 -14.58 -6.92 -5.80
C GLU A 468 -13.17 -6.38 -5.48
N LEU A 469 -13.09 -5.29 -4.72
CA LEU A 469 -11.81 -4.73 -4.26
C LEU A 469 -11.10 -5.66 -3.27
N ALA A 470 -11.85 -6.39 -2.44
CA ALA A 470 -11.29 -7.41 -1.55
C ALA A 470 -10.68 -8.56 -2.36
N GLN A 471 -11.38 -9.05 -3.39
CA GLN A 471 -10.87 -10.09 -4.29
C GLN A 471 -9.62 -9.62 -5.04
N THR A 472 -9.63 -8.39 -5.54
CA THR A 472 -8.47 -7.77 -6.21
C THR A 472 -7.27 -7.67 -5.26
N SER A 473 -7.50 -7.29 -4.01
CA SER A 473 -6.45 -7.22 -2.98
C SER A 473 -5.86 -8.59 -2.65
N HIS A 474 -6.68 -9.64 -2.60
CA HIS A 474 -6.21 -11.01 -2.46
C HIS A 474 -5.35 -11.45 -3.65
N SER A 475 -5.81 -11.21 -4.88
CA SER A 475 -5.02 -11.50 -6.08
C SER A 475 -3.67 -10.77 -6.11
N LEU A 476 -3.64 -9.51 -5.63
CA LEU A 476 -2.41 -8.74 -5.48
C LEU A 476 -1.45 -9.37 -4.47
N GLN A 477 -1.96 -9.86 -3.34
CA GLN A 477 -1.16 -10.57 -2.33
C GLN A 477 -0.56 -11.86 -2.92
N ASP A 478 -1.34 -12.65 -3.66
CA ASP A 478 -0.87 -13.87 -4.31
C ASP A 478 0.24 -13.59 -5.33
N CYS A 479 0.08 -12.53 -6.14
CA CYS A 479 1.11 -12.10 -7.09
C CYS A 479 2.41 -11.69 -6.38
N VAL A 480 2.31 -10.97 -5.26
CA VAL A 480 3.47 -10.53 -4.46
C VAL A 480 4.14 -11.72 -3.77
N ASP A 481 3.37 -12.70 -3.29
CA ASP A 481 3.87 -13.92 -2.69
C ASP A 481 4.65 -14.76 -3.72
N SER A 482 4.12 -14.92 -4.93
CA SER A 482 4.82 -15.58 -6.04
C SER A 482 6.10 -14.85 -6.44
N LEU A 483 6.06 -13.50 -6.51
CA LEU A 483 7.25 -12.69 -6.78
C LEU A 483 8.31 -12.83 -5.67
N GLY A 484 7.89 -12.89 -4.40
CA GLY A 484 8.77 -13.14 -3.26
C GLY A 484 9.47 -14.50 -3.35
N GLN A 485 8.74 -15.55 -3.71
CA GLN A 485 9.30 -16.90 -3.93
C GLN A 485 10.34 -16.91 -5.06
N MET A 486 10.05 -16.28 -6.20
CA MET A 486 10.99 -16.18 -7.33
C MET A 486 12.28 -15.43 -6.97
N MET A 487 12.19 -14.45 -6.07
CA MET A 487 13.34 -13.69 -5.59
C MET A 487 14.19 -14.44 -4.53
N GLY A 488 13.79 -15.66 -4.13
CA GLY A 488 14.46 -16.41 -3.06
C GLY A 488 14.29 -15.75 -1.68
N VAL A 489 13.38 -14.78 -1.56
CA VAL A 489 13.00 -14.15 -0.30
C VAL A 489 11.98 -15.08 0.36
N CYS A 490 12.45 -16.23 0.84
CA CYS A 490 11.59 -17.20 1.50
C CYS A 490 11.03 -16.60 2.80
N LYS A 491 9.76 -16.90 3.10
CA LYS A 491 9.04 -16.49 4.31
C LYS A 491 9.91 -16.76 5.54
N ARG A 492 10.23 -15.72 6.31
CA ARG A 492 10.35 -15.89 7.76
C ARG A 492 8.96 -15.88 8.35
#